data_AF-A0A970L676-F1
#
_entry.id   AF-A0A970L676-F1
#
_cell.length_a   1.000
_cell.length_b   1.000
_cell.length_c   1.000
_cell.angle_alpha   90.00
_cell.angle_beta   90.00
_cell.angle_gamma   90.00
#
_symmetry.space_group_name_H-M   'P 1'
#
loop_
_entity.id
_entity.type
_entity.pdbx_description
1 polymer ?
#
loop_
_entity_poly.entity_id
_entity_poly.type
_entity_poly.pdbx_seq_one_letter_code
_entity_poly.pdbx_strand_id
1 'polypeptide(L)'
;MRAFDHVSAFADFYYPTGLYNYYREAYPHINPVYNPLASLFPPGDMTKGLIELARAAELSIFLKAESYSILAYIYAGFENDFPKALLYSGILTKNYPLNPHYKAHHMRNLLVRKEYDLVENMISLTGNNTGNAYFDAQLLILNGIIQEKKYKNYQDARRLYENGISAIAFTGDYGNEYCGYAYLGLSRICEHEGDKAGKKAFRRKGNGLLDFKKITFD
;
A
#
# COMPACT_ATOMS: atom_id res chain seq x y z
N MET A 1 10.84 16.67 -22.63
CA MET A 1 11.64 15.73 -21.81
C MET A 1 12.12 14.63 -22.74
N ARG A 2 13.42 14.52 -23.06
CA ARG A 2 13.95 13.66 -24.15
C ARG A 2 13.65 12.16 -24.01
N ALA A 3 13.28 11.71 -22.80
CA ALA A 3 12.89 10.32 -22.56
C ALA A 3 11.68 9.87 -23.38
N PHE A 4 10.72 10.77 -23.65
CA PHE A 4 9.53 10.48 -24.46
C PHE A 4 9.87 10.12 -25.91
N ASP A 5 11.00 10.64 -26.42
CA ASP A 5 11.42 10.43 -27.81
C ASP A 5 12.08 9.06 -28.01
N HIS A 6 12.42 8.35 -26.93
CA HIS A 6 13.23 7.12 -26.97
C HIS A 6 12.51 5.89 -26.41
N VAL A 7 11.24 6.00 -26.07
CA VAL A 7 10.43 4.92 -25.48
C VAL A 7 10.35 3.68 -26.38
N SER A 8 10.36 3.86 -27.70
CA SER A 8 10.39 2.76 -28.67
C SER A 8 11.76 2.08 -28.79
N ALA A 9 12.83 2.75 -28.36
CA ALA A 9 14.21 2.23 -28.44
C ALA A 9 14.63 1.53 -27.13
N PHE A 10 14.17 2.03 -25.98
CA PHE A 10 14.51 1.47 -24.66
C PHE A 10 13.26 1.32 -23.80
N ALA A 11 12.93 0.06 -23.47
CA ALA A 11 11.74 -0.25 -22.70
C ALA A 11 11.74 0.37 -21.29
N ASP A 12 12.91 0.60 -20.70
CA ASP A 12 13.03 1.29 -19.41
C ASP A 12 12.44 2.72 -19.44
N PHE A 13 12.41 3.40 -20.59
CA PHE A 13 11.81 4.74 -20.67
C PHE A 13 10.29 4.74 -20.62
N TYR A 14 9.63 3.59 -20.75
CA TYR A 14 8.21 3.48 -20.46
C TYR A 14 7.89 3.77 -18.99
N TYR A 15 8.82 3.52 -18.05
CA TYR A 15 8.58 3.78 -16.63
C TYR A 15 8.44 5.29 -16.32
N PRO A 16 9.44 6.16 -16.58
CA PRO A 16 9.33 7.57 -16.23
C PRO A 16 8.26 8.30 -17.07
N THR A 17 8.05 7.90 -18.33
CA THR A 17 7.00 8.49 -19.18
C THR A 17 5.61 8.07 -18.73
N GLY A 18 5.42 6.79 -18.42
CA GLY A 18 4.17 6.28 -17.88
C GLY A 18 3.83 6.88 -16.51
N LEU A 19 4.84 7.02 -15.65
CA LEU A 19 4.70 7.67 -14.35
C LEU A 19 4.27 9.14 -14.51
N TYR A 20 4.92 9.90 -15.40
CA TYR A 20 4.53 11.28 -15.68
C TYR A 20 3.09 11.36 -16.19
N ASN A 21 2.76 10.58 -17.24
CA ASN A 21 1.45 10.59 -17.87
C ASN A 21 0.32 10.27 -16.87
N TYR A 22 0.58 9.38 -15.92
CA TYR A 22 -0.40 9.02 -14.88
C TYR A 22 -0.45 10.03 -13.73
N TYR A 23 0.67 10.23 -13.01
CA TYR A 23 0.68 10.99 -11.76
C TYR A 23 0.41 12.48 -11.96
N ARG A 24 0.80 13.05 -13.11
CA ARG A 24 0.53 14.45 -13.42
C ARG A 24 -0.96 14.76 -13.35
N GLU A 25 -1.81 13.85 -13.82
CA GLU A 25 -3.26 13.98 -13.74
C GLU A 25 -3.81 13.48 -12.40
N ALA A 26 -3.42 12.27 -11.99
CA ALA A 26 -4.04 11.58 -10.87
C ALA A 26 -3.77 12.24 -9.50
N TYR A 27 -2.58 12.79 -9.30
CA TYR A 27 -2.19 13.32 -7.99
C TYR A 27 -2.93 14.62 -7.63
N PRO A 28 -3.05 15.63 -8.51
CA PRO A 28 -3.84 16.83 -8.23
C PRO A 28 -5.35 16.56 -8.09
N HIS A 29 -5.88 15.51 -8.73
CA HIS A 29 -7.27 15.09 -8.51
C HIS A 29 -7.55 14.68 -7.06
N ILE A 30 -6.59 14.01 -6.41
CA ILE A 30 -6.70 13.61 -5.00
C ILE A 30 -6.24 14.73 -4.05
N ASN A 31 -5.28 15.55 -4.50
CA ASN A 31 -4.69 16.65 -3.73
C ASN A 31 -4.84 17.98 -4.49
N PRO A 32 -6.04 18.61 -4.49
CA PRO A 32 -6.32 19.81 -5.30
C PRO A 32 -5.40 21.01 -5.04
N VAL A 33 -4.72 21.05 -3.89
CA VAL A 33 -3.70 22.07 -3.56
C VAL A 33 -2.57 22.13 -4.59
N TYR A 34 -2.29 21.03 -5.31
CA TYR A 34 -1.26 20.96 -6.34
C TYR A 34 -1.74 21.33 -7.76
N ASN A 35 -3.03 21.59 -7.96
CA ASN A 35 -3.59 21.96 -9.27
C ASN A 35 -2.86 23.15 -9.94
N PRO A 36 -2.54 24.26 -9.23
CA PRO A 36 -1.87 25.39 -9.85
C PRO A 36 -0.50 24.99 -10.42
N LEU A 37 0.27 24.21 -9.68
CA LEU A 37 1.58 23.75 -10.10
C LEU A 37 1.48 22.79 -11.29
N ALA A 38 0.55 21.83 -11.26
CA ALA A 38 0.34 20.88 -12.35
C ALA A 38 -0.04 21.55 -13.68
N SER A 39 -0.75 22.69 -13.63
CA SER A 39 -1.16 23.44 -14.82
C SER A 39 -0.01 24.06 -15.60
N LEU A 40 1.17 24.24 -14.97
CA LEU A 40 2.38 24.76 -15.62
C LEU A 40 3.11 23.71 -16.47
N PHE A 41 2.77 22.43 -16.32
CA PHE A 41 3.40 21.31 -17.02
C PHE A 41 2.47 20.76 -18.12
N PRO A 42 3.05 20.18 -19.20
CA PRO A 42 2.27 19.52 -20.24
C PRO A 42 1.27 18.50 -19.68
N PRO A 43 0.06 18.38 -20.26
CA PRO A 43 -0.90 17.38 -19.84
C PRO A 43 -0.35 15.97 -20.03
N GLY A 44 -0.75 15.09 -19.12
CA GLY A 44 -0.56 13.65 -19.19
C GLY A 44 -1.81 12.98 -19.73
N ASP A 45 -1.77 11.65 -19.75
CA ASP A 45 -2.90 10.79 -20.10
C ASP A 45 -2.82 9.56 -19.20
N MET A 46 -3.77 9.44 -18.27
CA MET A 46 -3.77 8.35 -17.29
C MET A 46 -3.82 6.97 -17.95
N THR A 47 -4.60 6.81 -19.02
CA THR A 47 -4.74 5.52 -19.71
C THR A 47 -3.44 5.14 -20.39
N LYS A 48 -2.84 6.10 -21.10
CA LYS A 48 -1.51 5.92 -21.70
C LYS A 48 -0.47 5.61 -20.62
N GLY A 49 -0.50 6.32 -19.50
CA GLY A 49 0.42 6.12 -18.38
C GLY A 49 0.39 4.70 -17.83
N LEU A 50 -0.81 4.14 -17.61
CA LEU A 50 -0.98 2.74 -17.18
C LEU A 50 -0.46 1.74 -18.22
N ILE A 51 -0.71 1.98 -19.51
CA ILE A 51 -0.22 1.11 -20.59
C ILE A 51 1.31 1.13 -20.65
N GLU A 52 1.92 2.30 -20.55
CA GLU A 52 3.38 2.46 -20.55
C GLU A 52 3.99 1.78 -19.32
N LEU A 53 3.47 2.02 -18.12
CA LEU A 53 3.94 1.34 -16.90
C LEU A 53 3.81 -0.19 -17.02
N ALA A 54 2.72 -0.70 -17.59
CA ALA A 54 2.56 -2.13 -17.85
C ALA A 54 3.61 -2.67 -18.83
N ARG A 55 3.92 -1.93 -19.91
CA ARG A 55 5.01 -2.29 -20.82
C ARG A 55 6.36 -2.29 -20.13
N ALA A 56 6.63 -1.31 -19.26
CA ALA A 56 7.84 -1.27 -18.47
C ALA A 56 7.95 -2.50 -17.55
N ALA A 57 6.86 -2.87 -16.86
CA ALA A 57 6.83 -4.05 -16.01
C ALA A 57 7.11 -5.36 -16.75
N GLU A 58 6.72 -5.48 -18.02
CA GLU A 58 6.99 -6.69 -18.79
C GLU A 58 8.37 -6.66 -19.47
N LEU A 59 8.76 -5.52 -20.05
CA LEU A 59 9.83 -5.44 -21.04
C LEU A 59 11.12 -4.78 -20.54
N SER A 60 11.06 -3.94 -19.50
CA SER A 60 12.24 -3.22 -19.03
C SER A 60 13.28 -4.16 -18.42
N ILE A 61 14.56 -3.74 -18.43
CA ILE A 61 15.64 -4.54 -17.85
C ILE A 61 15.88 -4.10 -16.40
N PHE A 62 15.99 -2.80 -16.17
CA PHE A 62 16.36 -2.24 -14.87
C PHE A 62 15.14 -1.86 -14.04
N LEU A 63 14.11 -1.29 -14.68
CA LEU A 63 12.96 -0.71 -13.97
C LEU A 63 11.78 -1.68 -13.84
N LYS A 64 12.03 -2.98 -13.99
CA LYS A 64 10.98 -4.01 -14.02
C LYS A 64 10.26 -4.11 -12.70
N ALA A 65 11.01 -4.25 -11.61
CA ALA A 65 10.45 -4.38 -10.27
C ALA A 65 9.72 -3.10 -9.84
N GLU A 66 10.30 -1.95 -10.13
CA GLU A 66 9.75 -0.63 -9.84
C GLU A 66 8.43 -0.40 -10.58
N SER A 67 8.36 -0.84 -11.84
CA SER A 67 7.14 -0.78 -12.66
C SER A 67 6.02 -1.64 -12.09
N TYR A 68 6.33 -2.88 -11.68
CA TYR A 68 5.34 -3.71 -10.99
C TYR A 68 4.91 -3.10 -9.65
N SER A 69 5.86 -2.51 -8.91
CA SER A 69 5.59 -1.94 -7.58
C SER A 69 4.68 -0.74 -7.69
N ILE A 70 4.95 0.17 -8.64
CA ILE A 70 4.13 1.35 -8.83
C ILE A 70 2.74 0.99 -9.38
N LEU A 71 2.63 0.01 -10.28
CA LEU A 71 1.32 -0.48 -10.75
C LEU A 71 0.50 -1.04 -9.58
N ALA A 72 1.11 -1.88 -8.72
CA ALA A 72 0.43 -2.41 -7.56
C ALA A 72 -0.07 -1.30 -6.61
N TYR A 73 0.71 -0.25 -6.42
CA TYR A 73 0.36 0.92 -5.60
C TYR A 73 -0.76 1.77 -6.23
N ILE A 74 -0.63 2.11 -7.53
CA ILE A 74 -1.63 2.86 -8.30
C ILE A 74 -2.97 2.14 -8.26
N TYR A 75 -2.99 0.83 -8.55
CA TYR A 75 -4.23 0.08 -8.57
C TYR A 75 -4.86 -0.07 -7.19
N ALA A 76 -4.07 -0.17 -6.12
CA ALA A 76 -4.60 -0.25 -4.76
C ALA A 76 -5.23 1.08 -4.29
N GLY A 77 -4.60 2.21 -4.61
CA GLY A 77 -4.94 3.50 -4.02
C GLY A 77 -5.72 4.45 -4.91
N PHE A 78 -5.23 4.67 -6.13
CA PHE A 78 -5.82 5.62 -7.07
C PHE A 78 -7.01 4.99 -7.80
N GLU A 79 -6.79 3.86 -8.47
CA GLU A 79 -7.83 3.19 -9.26
C GLU A 79 -8.80 2.38 -8.41
N ASN A 80 -8.37 1.93 -7.23
CA ASN A 80 -9.12 1.01 -6.36
C ASN A 80 -9.48 -0.33 -7.04
N ASP A 81 -8.65 -0.78 -7.98
CA ASP A 81 -8.72 -2.09 -8.63
C ASP A 81 -7.88 -3.09 -7.83
N PHE A 82 -8.44 -3.56 -6.71
CA PHE A 82 -7.77 -4.54 -5.84
C PHE A 82 -7.41 -5.87 -6.52
N PRO A 83 -8.20 -6.43 -7.47
CA PRO A 83 -7.75 -7.56 -8.28
C PRO A 83 -6.41 -7.31 -8.98
N LYS A 84 -6.25 -6.19 -9.70
CA LYS A 84 -4.98 -5.86 -10.37
C LYS A 84 -3.87 -5.56 -9.38
N ALA A 85 -4.17 -4.86 -8.29
CA ALA A 85 -3.19 -4.61 -7.23
C ALA A 85 -2.64 -5.92 -6.65
N LEU A 86 -3.52 -6.90 -6.41
CA LEU A 86 -3.13 -8.22 -5.94
C LEU A 86 -2.28 -8.97 -6.98
N LEU A 87 -2.69 -8.95 -8.25
CA LEU A 87 -1.94 -9.57 -9.35
C LEU A 87 -0.48 -9.07 -9.40
N TYR A 88 -0.28 -7.75 -9.48
CA TYR A 88 1.07 -7.19 -9.60
C TYR A 88 1.92 -7.36 -8.34
N SER A 89 1.32 -7.21 -7.15
CA SER A 89 2.04 -7.50 -5.90
C SER A 89 2.44 -8.97 -5.78
N GLY A 90 1.61 -9.90 -6.26
CA GLY A 90 1.92 -11.33 -6.27
C GLY A 90 3.07 -11.68 -7.21
N ILE A 91 3.13 -11.05 -8.38
CA ILE A 91 4.28 -11.19 -9.31
C ILE A 91 5.57 -10.72 -8.64
N LEU A 92 5.53 -9.59 -7.93
CA LEU A 92 6.70 -9.09 -7.18
C LEU A 92 7.15 -10.06 -6.09
N THR A 93 6.24 -10.54 -5.24
CA THR A 93 6.60 -11.47 -4.17
C THR A 93 7.12 -12.79 -4.73
N LYS A 94 6.60 -13.26 -5.87
CA LYS A 94 7.11 -14.46 -6.56
C LYS A 94 8.53 -14.26 -7.09
N ASN A 95 8.80 -13.13 -7.74
CA ASN A 95 10.09 -12.85 -8.37
C ASN A 95 11.17 -12.44 -7.36
N TYR A 96 10.77 -11.83 -6.24
CA TYR A 96 11.67 -11.30 -5.21
C TYR A 96 11.22 -11.75 -3.81
N PRO A 97 11.23 -13.06 -3.51
CA PRO A 97 10.65 -13.63 -2.29
C PRO A 97 11.42 -13.30 -1.00
N LEU A 98 12.57 -12.63 -1.09
CA LEU A 98 13.33 -12.17 0.07
C LEU A 98 13.11 -10.67 0.37
N ASN A 99 12.36 -9.96 -0.48
CA ASN A 99 12.11 -8.53 -0.27
C ASN A 99 10.96 -8.32 0.73
N PRO A 100 11.22 -7.76 1.93
CA PRO A 100 10.20 -7.59 2.96
C PRO A 100 9.12 -6.59 2.56
N HIS A 101 9.48 -5.52 1.84
CA HIS A 101 8.53 -4.51 1.38
C HIS A 101 7.48 -5.12 0.44
N TYR A 102 7.90 -5.93 -0.53
CA TYR A 102 6.97 -6.59 -1.45
C TYR A 102 6.08 -7.61 -0.74
N LYS A 103 6.62 -8.33 0.25
CA LYS A 103 5.80 -9.23 1.09
C LYS A 103 4.72 -8.47 1.86
N ALA A 104 5.10 -7.41 2.57
CA ALA A 104 4.17 -6.61 3.37
C ALA A 104 3.05 -6.02 2.51
N HIS A 105 3.40 -5.51 1.32
CA HIS A 105 2.46 -4.92 0.37
C HIS A 105 1.50 -5.98 -0.22
N HIS A 106 2.01 -7.18 -0.52
CA HIS A 106 1.17 -8.29 -0.99
C HIS A 106 0.23 -8.80 0.10
N MET A 107 0.72 -9.01 1.33
CA MET A 107 -0.11 -9.37 2.48
C MET A 107 -1.22 -8.35 2.71
N ARG A 108 -0.91 -7.05 2.65
CA ARG A 108 -1.92 -5.99 2.76
C ARG A 108 -3.00 -6.13 1.68
N ASN A 109 -2.63 -6.35 0.42
CA ASN A 109 -3.59 -6.53 -0.67
C ASN A 109 -4.46 -7.79 -0.49
N LEU A 110 -3.90 -8.88 0.02
CA LEU A 110 -4.65 -10.08 0.40
C LEU A 110 -5.66 -9.79 1.51
N LEU A 111 -5.27 -9.04 2.55
CA LEU A 111 -6.18 -8.65 3.64
C LEU A 111 -7.34 -7.79 3.16
N VAL A 112 -7.12 -6.84 2.23
CA VAL A 112 -8.21 -6.06 1.61
C VAL A 112 -9.21 -6.98 0.92
N ARG A 113 -8.73 -8.08 0.32
CA ARG A 113 -9.55 -9.10 -0.32
C ARG A 113 -10.09 -10.17 0.63
N LYS A 114 -9.83 -10.05 1.94
CA LYS A 114 -10.29 -10.98 2.99
C LYS A 114 -9.67 -12.38 2.87
N GLU A 115 -8.53 -12.50 2.18
CA GLU A 115 -7.77 -13.75 2.03
C GLU A 115 -6.91 -14.03 3.26
N TYR A 116 -7.54 -14.13 4.44
CA TYR A 116 -6.84 -14.15 5.73
C TYR A 116 -5.94 -15.38 5.90
N ASP A 117 -6.40 -16.56 5.46
CA ASP A 117 -5.65 -17.82 5.59
C ASP A 117 -4.31 -17.78 4.84
N LEU A 118 -4.28 -17.14 3.67
CA LEU A 118 -3.06 -16.97 2.89
C LEU A 118 -2.06 -16.07 3.64
N VAL A 119 -2.55 -14.99 4.24
CA VAL A 119 -1.69 -14.06 4.99
C VAL A 119 -1.14 -14.73 6.25
N GLU A 120 -1.94 -15.50 6.98
CA GLU A 120 -1.47 -16.27 8.15
C GLU A 120 -0.41 -17.29 7.79
N ASN A 121 -0.57 -17.99 6.67
CA ASN A 121 0.44 -18.91 6.17
C ASN A 121 1.74 -18.15 5.85
N MET A 122 1.65 -17.02 5.14
CA MET A 122 2.82 -16.20 4.82
C MET A 122 3.54 -15.65 6.06
N ILE A 123 2.79 -15.22 7.09
CA ILE A 123 3.37 -14.76 8.36
C ILE A 123 4.09 -15.92 9.05
N SER A 124 3.46 -17.10 9.08
CA SER A 124 4.02 -18.31 9.69
C SER A 124 5.32 -18.76 9.01
N LEU A 125 5.38 -18.69 7.68
CA LEU A 125 6.60 -18.97 6.90
C LEU A 125 7.70 -17.91 7.07
N THR A 126 7.31 -16.67 7.36
CA THR A 126 8.26 -15.56 7.55
C THR A 126 8.91 -15.62 8.94
N GLY A 127 8.19 -16.10 9.96
CA GLY A 127 8.67 -16.16 11.34
C GLY A 127 8.53 -14.84 12.10
N ASN A 128 8.90 -14.87 13.39
CA ASN A 128 8.63 -13.78 14.34
C ASN A 128 9.73 -12.69 14.40
N ASN A 129 10.88 -12.90 13.77
CA ASN A 129 11.99 -11.93 13.73
C ASN A 129 12.70 -12.06 12.38
N THR A 130 12.47 -11.07 11.52
CA THR A 130 13.02 -11.08 10.16
C THR A 130 14.38 -10.38 10.06
N GLY A 131 14.86 -9.81 11.17
CA GLY A 131 16.03 -8.92 11.17
C GLY A 131 15.73 -7.53 10.59
N ASN A 132 14.47 -7.23 10.26
CA ASN A 132 14.02 -5.93 9.78
C ASN A 132 12.91 -5.40 10.69
N ALA A 133 13.28 -4.47 11.59
CA ALA A 133 12.37 -3.93 12.59
C ALA A 133 11.11 -3.26 11.99
N TYR A 134 11.22 -2.65 10.81
CA TYR A 134 10.07 -2.05 10.13
C TYR A 134 9.11 -3.14 9.66
N PHE A 135 9.63 -4.19 9.01
CA PHE A 135 8.81 -5.29 8.53
C PHE A 135 8.19 -6.08 9.69
N ASP A 136 8.94 -6.31 10.77
CA ASP A 136 8.41 -6.96 11.97
C ASP A 136 7.25 -6.15 12.59
N ALA A 137 7.36 -4.81 12.60
CA ALA A 137 6.26 -3.95 13.04
C ALA A 137 5.04 -4.02 12.11
N GLN A 138 5.25 -4.09 10.79
CA GLN A 138 4.17 -4.31 9.83
C GLN A 138 3.47 -5.66 10.06
N LEU A 139 4.21 -6.74 10.34
CA LEU A 139 3.66 -8.06 10.61
C LEU A 139 2.77 -8.07 11.87
N LEU A 140 3.15 -7.33 12.93
CA LEU A 140 2.30 -7.15 14.11
C LEU A 140 0.93 -6.55 13.73
N ILE A 141 0.94 -5.49 12.93
CA ILE A 141 -0.28 -4.77 12.52
C ILE A 141 -1.13 -5.66 11.60
N LEU A 142 -0.52 -6.32 10.62
CA LEU A 142 -1.20 -7.24 9.70
C LEU A 142 -1.83 -8.42 10.46
N ASN A 143 -1.13 -8.99 11.45
CA ASN A 143 -1.68 -10.03 12.31
C ASN A 143 -2.81 -9.49 13.20
N GLY A 144 -2.71 -8.24 13.68
CA GLY A 144 -3.80 -7.57 14.38
C GLY A 144 -5.08 -7.52 13.55
N ILE A 145 -4.97 -7.21 12.24
CA ILE A 145 -6.11 -7.24 11.30
C ILE A 145 -6.72 -8.64 11.20
N ILE A 146 -5.91 -9.70 11.16
CA ILE A 146 -6.41 -11.08 11.15
C ILE A 146 -7.17 -11.39 12.45
N GLN A 147 -6.59 -11.09 13.62
CA GLN A 147 -7.24 -11.31 14.91
C GLN A 147 -8.58 -10.55 15.02
N GLU A 148 -8.62 -9.31 14.55
CA GLU A 148 -9.83 -8.48 14.54
C GLU A 148 -10.88 -9.01 13.57
N LYS A 149 -10.49 -9.24 12.31
CA LYS A 149 -11.45 -9.45 11.21
C LYS A 149 -11.88 -10.89 11.08
N LYS A 150 -10.94 -11.84 11.19
CA LYS A 150 -11.20 -13.29 11.06
C LYS A 150 -11.70 -13.88 12.38
N TYR A 151 -10.93 -13.72 13.45
CA TYR A 151 -11.20 -14.43 14.72
C TYR A 151 -12.08 -13.67 15.70
N LYS A 152 -12.33 -12.37 15.48
CA LYS A 152 -13.04 -11.48 16.44
C LYS A 152 -12.38 -11.47 17.83
N ASN A 153 -11.07 -11.74 17.88
CA ASN A 153 -10.28 -11.70 19.09
C ASN A 153 -9.79 -10.27 19.34
N TYR A 154 -10.69 -9.43 19.85
CA TYR A 154 -10.43 -8.00 20.00
C TYR A 154 -9.35 -7.68 21.03
N GLN A 155 -9.18 -8.52 22.05
CA GLN A 155 -8.11 -8.35 23.05
C GLN A 155 -6.72 -8.52 22.43
N ASP A 156 -6.50 -9.60 21.68
CA ASP A 156 -5.22 -9.82 21.01
C ASP A 156 -5.02 -8.83 19.86
N ALA A 157 -6.07 -8.49 19.10
CA ALA A 157 -5.99 -7.49 18.06
C ALA A 157 -5.54 -6.12 18.60
N ARG A 158 -6.14 -5.66 19.72
CA ARG A 158 -5.75 -4.42 20.40
C ARG A 158 -4.28 -4.43 20.79
N ARG A 159 -3.82 -5.50 21.46
CA ARG A 159 -2.41 -5.67 21.86
C ARG A 159 -1.47 -5.59 20.65
N LEU A 160 -1.82 -6.28 19.56
CA LEU A 160 -1.03 -6.29 18.32
C LEU A 160 -0.98 -4.90 17.66
N TYR A 161 -2.08 -4.16 17.63
CA TYR A 161 -2.12 -2.81 17.10
C TYR A 161 -1.27 -1.83 17.93
N GLU A 162 -1.41 -1.84 19.26
CA GLU A 162 -0.67 -0.96 20.15
C GLU A 162 0.84 -1.26 20.10
N ASN A 163 1.22 -2.54 20.08
CA ASN A 163 2.60 -2.96 19.89
C ASN A 163 3.14 -2.57 18.52
N GLY A 164 2.35 -2.76 17.46
CA GLY A 164 2.71 -2.39 16.09
C GLY A 164 2.92 -0.88 15.92
N ILE A 165 2.03 -0.05 16.47
CA ILE A 165 2.16 1.40 16.50
C ILE A 165 3.44 1.83 17.22
N SER A 166 3.72 1.21 18.38
CA SER A 166 4.92 1.52 19.17
C SER A 166 6.19 1.10 18.42
N ALA A 167 6.17 -0.08 17.81
CA ALA A 167 7.31 -0.65 17.09
C ALA A 167 7.62 0.08 15.77
N ILE A 168 6.63 0.62 15.08
CA ILE A 168 6.84 1.30 13.79
C ILE A 168 7.21 2.78 13.94
N ALA A 169 7.02 3.37 15.14
CA ALA A 169 7.17 4.80 15.40
C ALA A 169 8.55 5.36 15.02
N PHE A 170 9.63 4.56 15.09
CA PHE A 170 10.98 5.01 14.72
C PHE A 170 11.12 5.41 13.25
N THR A 171 10.19 4.98 12.38
CA THR A 171 10.22 5.28 10.95
C THR A 171 9.63 6.64 10.59
N GLY A 172 9.05 7.35 11.56
CA GLY A 172 8.36 8.61 11.30
C GLY A 172 7.27 8.43 10.25
N ASP A 173 7.24 9.34 9.27
CA ASP A 173 6.17 9.37 8.28
C ASP A 173 6.12 8.13 7.36
N TYR A 174 7.24 7.44 7.20
CA TYR A 174 7.32 6.23 6.37
C TYR A 174 6.47 5.07 6.92
N GLY A 175 6.16 5.06 8.21
CA GLY A 175 5.29 4.08 8.86
C GLY A 175 3.83 4.50 8.95
N ASN A 176 3.47 5.71 8.51
CA ASN A 176 2.15 6.29 8.74
C ASN A 176 1.02 5.43 8.17
N GLU A 177 1.20 4.86 6.98
CA GLU A 177 0.17 4.02 6.34
C GLU A 177 -0.26 2.85 7.26
N TYR A 178 0.71 2.10 7.79
CA TYR A 178 0.44 0.97 8.67
C TYR A 178 -0.03 1.41 10.07
N CYS A 179 0.52 2.48 10.61
CA CYS A 179 -0.04 3.13 11.82
C CYS A 179 -1.51 3.49 11.63
N GLY A 180 -1.86 4.04 10.47
CA GLY A 180 -3.22 4.38 10.08
C GLY A 180 -4.14 3.17 10.16
N TYR A 181 -3.70 2.04 9.60
CA TYR A 181 -4.44 0.76 9.67
C TYR A 181 -4.68 0.29 11.10
N ALA A 182 -3.66 0.35 11.96
CA ALA A 182 -3.78 -0.02 13.37
C ALA A 182 -4.77 0.89 14.11
N TYR A 183 -4.72 2.21 13.91
CA TYR A 183 -5.69 3.13 14.51
C TYR A 183 -7.12 2.92 14.00
N LEU A 184 -7.30 2.57 12.72
CA LEU A 184 -8.63 2.20 12.22
C LEU A 184 -9.14 0.90 12.88
N GLY A 185 -8.26 -0.07 13.12
CA GLY A 185 -8.58 -1.28 13.90
C GLY A 185 -9.00 -0.97 15.34
N LEU A 186 -8.22 -0.16 16.06
CA LEU A 186 -8.56 0.31 17.40
C LEU A 186 -9.89 1.08 17.44
N SER A 187 -10.17 1.88 16.41
CA SER A 187 -11.47 2.56 16.28
C SER A 187 -12.63 1.57 16.22
N ARG A 188 -12.49 0.45 15.51
CA ARG A 188 -13.54 -0.58 15.39
C ARG A 188 -13.71 -1.37 16.68
N ILE A 189 -12.61 -1.64 17.38
CA ILE A 189 -12.65 -2.29 18.69
C ILE A 189 -13.39 -1.39 19.70
N CYS A 190 -13.08 -0.09 19.76
CA CYS A 190 -13.82 0.85 20.61
C CYS A 190 -15.31 0.92 20.25
N GLU A 191 -15.65 0.85 18.95
CA GLU A 191 -17.05 0.77 18.53
C GLU A 191 -17.76 -0.48 19.07
N HIS A 192 -17.09 -1.63 19.01
CA HIS A 192 -17.61 -2.88 19.57
C HIS A 192 -17.81 -2.81 21.10
N GLU A 193 -16.89 -2.15 21.81
CA GLU A 193 -16.94 -1.96 23.27
C GLU A 193 -17.92 -0.85 23.72
N GLY A 194 -18.52 -0.10 22.78
CA GLY A 194 -19.42 1.02 23.08
C GLY A 194 -18.71 2.33 23.44
N ASP A 195 -17.37 2.39 23.34
CA ASP A 195 -16.58 3.60 23.55
C ASP A 195 -16.64 4.54 22.33
N LYS A 196 -17.65 5.41 22.34
CA LYS A 196 -17.86 6.41 21.28
C LYS A 196 -16.73 7.44 21.19
N ALA A 197 -16.08 7.77 22.32
CA ALA A 197 -15.02 8.77 22.36
C ALA A 197 -13.74 8.20 21.73
N GLY A 198 -13.33 7.00 22.14
CA GLY A 198 -12.20 6.28 21.55
C GLY A 198 -12.41 6.00 20.08
N LYS A 199 -13.60 5.53 19.67
CA LYS A 199 -13.96 5.37 18.24
C LYS A 199 -13.65 6.63 17.43
N LYS A 200 -14.18 7.78 17.84
CA LYS A 200 -13.99 9.04 17.11
C LYS A 200 -12.52 9.48 17.10
N ALA A 201 -11.84 9.36 18.22
CA ALA A 201 -10.44 9.76 18.36
C ALA A 201 -9.53 8.92 17.45
N PHE A 202 -9.65 7.60 17.50
CA PHE A 202 -8.84 6.68 16.70
C PHE A 202 -9.19 6.74 15.21
N ARG A 203 -10.47 6.86 14.82
CA ARG A 203 -10.84 7.02 13.40
C ARG A 203 -10.22 8.28 12.81
N ARG A 204 -10.27 9.40 13.54
CA ARG A 204 -9.66 10.66 13.11
C ARG A 204 -8.15 10.51 12.94
N LYS A 205 -7.48 9.87 13.90
CA LYS A 205 -6.03 9.63 13.84
C LYS A 205 -5.66 8.73 12.65
N GLY A 206 -6.36 7.61 12.48
CA GLY A 206 -6.14 6.68 11.37
C GLY A 206 -6.31 7.36 10.02
N ASN A 207 -7.43 8.05 9.80
CA ASN A 207 -7.69 8.77 8.55
C ASN A 207 -6.67 9.90 8.25
N GLY A 208 -6.05 10.46 9.28
CA GLY A 208 -5.02 11.49 9.12
C GLY A 208 -3.66 10.95 8.69
N LEU A 209 -3.45 9.64 8.78
CA LEU A 209 -2.19 8.97 8.44
C LEU A 209 -2.25 8.17 7.14
N LEU A 210 -3.44 7.96 6.56
CA LEU A 210 -3.62 7.20 5.33
C LEU A 210 -3.49 8.09 4.10
N ASP A 211 -2.64 7.66 3.17
CA ASP A 211 -2.64 8.17 1.80
C ASP A 211 -3.95 7.81 1.08
N PHE A 212 -4.42 6.57 1.28
CA PHE A 212 -5.60 6.02 0.60
C PHE A 212 -6.73 5.67 1.55
N LYS A 213 -7.72 6.57 1.62
CA LYS A 213 -8.86 6.47 2.53
C LYS A 213 -9.81 5.28 2.27
N LYS A 214 -9.66 4.57 1.15
CA LYS A 214 -10.45 3.38 0.80
C LYS A 214 -9.84 2.08 1.34
N ILE A 215 -8.55 2.07 1.71
CA ILE A 215 -7.90 0.90 2.32
C ILE A 215 -8.15 0.93 3.82
N THR A 216 -9.31 0.43 4.23
CA THR A 216 -9.75 0.46 5.64
C THR A 216 -9.95 -0.93 6.25
N PHE A 217 -10.00 -1.98 5.42
CA PHE A 217 -10.30 -3.36 5.78
C PHE A 217 -11.71 -3.58 6.35
N ASP A 218 -12.63 -2.64 6.12
CA ASP A 218 -14.05 -2.74 6.49
C ASP A 218 -14.81 -3.79 5.64
#